data_AF-A0A521H3X1-F1
#
_entry.id   AF-A0A521H3X1-F1
#
_cell.length_a   1.000
_cell.length_b   1.000
_cell.length_c   1.000
_cell.angle_alpha   90.00
_cell.angle_beta   90.00
_cell.angle_gamma   90.00
#
_symmetry.space_group_name_H-M   'P 1'
#
loop_
_entity.id
_entity.type
_entity.pdbx_description
1 polymer ?
#
loop_
_entity_poly.entity_id
_entity_poly.type
_entity_poly.pdbx_seq_one_letter_code
_entity_poly.pdbx_strand_id
1 'polypeptide(L)'
;MSWTGAPGAAEGQGRQRFAAGTLARTTDRLQGRTPEEARLRALWQAAQGGAGEVLRASRARTVLRVRGGERGDWVLKIYHPERRRDAVRGWLRGLAPPPARREAALFAALRPALPGLAQPVLEEQLAPGVGLLARPWIEGASALEALSAGDLAAATQAGHGLALLHSAGWSDPDLHPRDLVLSPGPCPLLPLDLGHARCTPAGAPPLAARADVLLFLAGLPPEAADAVAARLLAAYAEASRTRPRPPWLDWRAGTWRVLVRALRRRVLWRQSARCRRDNPDFERVAGGARRRGVAPPPPVAEKVLSSGRRTRVLRRGDQVTKLYLRAGWRRLAPADPAGRAWRRLYCLELHGIPAARARAWSRDASACALTTELIAGRPALSSDAPALARWLARLHAAGLGLRDAKPRNFCMGTDGGAVLVDADGVRCASAPARDLGRLLAEAPADSALEEAIWSAYDPLAAPALRRSAARHAARFRALLARARRDSSRASAPASP
;
A
#
# COMPACT_ATOMS: atom_id res chain seq x y z
N MET A 1 -17.20 -8.24 -9.97
CA MET A 1 -15.81 -8.74 -9.87
C MET A 1 -15.27 -8.47 -8.47
N SER A 2 -15.05 -9.50 -7.66
CA SER A 2 -14.39 -9.39 -6.36
C SER A 2 -12.90 -9.11 -6.59
N TRP A 3 -12.45 -7.91 -6.22
CA TRP A 3 -11.04 -7.49 -6.27
C TRP A 3 -10.24 -8.02 -5.08
N THR A 4 -10.55 -9.23 -4.64
CA THR A 4 -9.83 -10.00 -3.62
C THR A 4 -9.19 -11.21 -4.30
N GLY A 5 -8.39 -10.95 -5.34
CA GLY A 5 -7.58 -12.00 -5.94
C GLY A 5 -6.54 -12.45 -4.92
N ALA A 6 -6.56 -13.73 -4.58
CA ALA A 6 -5.35 -14.42 -4.13
C ALA A 6 -4.19 -13.97 -5.05
N PRO A 7 -2.97 -13.76 -4.51
CA PRO A 7 -1.84 -13.35 -5.34
C PRO A 7 -1.73 -14.33 -6.51
N GLY A 8 -1.99 -13.84 -7.73
CA GLY A 8 -1.96 -14.70 -8.91
C GLY A 8 -0.57 -15.32 -9.04
N ALA A 9 -0.45 -16.47 -9.73
CA ALA A 9 0.82 -17.18 -9.91
C ALA A 9 1.98 -16.25 -10.35
N ALA A 10 1.68 -15.20 -11.12
CA ALA A 10 2.63 -14.17 -11.52
C ALA A 10 3.22 -13.34 -10.36
N GLU A 11 2.43 -13.01 -9.32
CA GLU A 11 2.91 -12.31 -8.12
C GLU A 11 3.83 -13.20 -7.28
N GLY A 12 3.48 -14.50 -7.17
CA GLY A 12 4.33 -15.50 -6.52
C GLY A 12 5.69 -15.62 -7.20
N GLN A 13 5.71 -15.76 -8.52
CA GLN A 13 6.94 -15.80 -9.32
C GLN A 13 7.78 -14.52 -9.18
N GLY A 14 7.14 -13.34 -9.15
CA GLY A 14 7.82 -12.06 -8.96
C GLY A 14 8.55 -11.97 -7.61
N ARG A 15 7.89 -12.42 -6.53
CA ARG A 15 8.49 -12.50 -5.19
C ARG A 15 9.65 -13.47 -5.14
N GLN A 16 9.49 -14.66 -5.71
CA GLN A 16 10.55 -15.69 -5.76
C GLN A 16 11.78 -15.19 -6.52
N ARG A 17 11.61 -14.58 -7.70
CA ARG A 17 12.72 -14.00 -8.48
C ARG A 17 13.42 -12.88 -7.73
N PHE A 18 12.67 -12.00 -7.07
CA PHE A 18 13.26 -10.91 -6.28
C PHE A 18 14.04 -11.44 -5.06
N ALA A 19 13.50 -12.44 -4.36
CA ALA A 19 14.17 -13.09 -3.23
C ALA A 19 15.45 -13.79 -3.70
N ALA A 20 15.40 -14.61 -4.75
CA ALA A 20 16.56 -15.28 -5.32
C ALA A 20 17.67 -14.29 -5.72
N GLY A 21 17.32 -13.21 -6.42
CA GLY A 21 18.30 -12.17 -6.76
C GLY A 21 18.90 -11.46 -5.54
N THR A 22 18.13 -11.29 -4.46
CA THR A 22 18.62 -10.66 -3.22
C THR A 22 19.50 -11.62 -2.40
N LEU A 23 19.14 -12.91 -2.39
CA LEU A 23 19.93 -13.99 -1.80
C LEU A 23 21.28 -14.16 -2.48
N ALA A 24 21.31 -14.19 -3.81
CA ALA A 24 22.54 -14.26 -4.60
C ALA A 24 23.49 -13.10 -4.25
N ARG A 25 23.01 -11.85 -4.33
CA ARG A 25 23.79 -10.67 -3.94
C ARG A 25 24.29 -10.70 -2.49
N THR A 26 23.51 -11.29 -1.59
CA THR A 26 23.90 -11.42 -0.18
C THR A 26 25.01 -12.46 -0.03
N THR A 27 24.88 -13.59 -0.74
CA THR A 27 25.90 -14.65 -0.79
C THR A 27 27.22 -14.12 -1.35
N ASP A 28 27.17 -13.39 -2.46
CA ASP A 28 28.37 -12.79 -3.08
C ASP A 28 29.10 -11.86 -2.10
N ARG A 29 28.33 -11.07 -1.33
CA ARG A 29 28.88 -10.15 -0.31
C ARG A 29 29.48 -10.87 0.90
N LEU A 30 29.03 -12.08 1.19
CA LEU A 30 29.58 -12.89 2.27
C LEU A 30 30.91 -13.54 1.87
N GLN A 31 31.31 -13.51 0.59
CA GLN A 31 32.60 -14.05 0.11
C GLN A 31 32.86 -15.49 0.61
N GLY A 32 31.83 -16.34 0.59
CA GLY A 32 31.92 -17.72 1.05
C GLY A 32 31.78 -17.93 2.55
N ARG A 33 31.58 -16.89 3.36
CA ARG A 33 31.24 -17.04 4.79
C ARG A 33 29.89 -17.75 4.94
N THR A 34 29.87 -18.80 5.76
CA THR A 34 28.68 -19.58 6.08
C THR A 34 28.39 -19.56 7.58
N PRO A 35 27.15 -19.83 8.01
CA PRO A 35 26.82 -19.91 9.41
C PRO A 35 27.63 -20.98 10.16
N GLU A 36 28.08 -20.66 11.37
CA GLU A 36 28.74 -21.60 12.27
C GLU A 36 27.73 -22.59 12.87
N GLU A 37 26.54 -22.12 13.25
CA GLU A 37 25.51 -22.96 13.84
C GLU A 37 24.96 -23.95 12.79
N ALA A 38 25.08 -25.24 13.08
CA ALA A 38 24.82 -26.31 12.11
C ALA A 38 23.41 -26.27 11.50
N ARG A 39 22.38 -25.96 12.30
CA ARG A 39 21.01 -25.88 11.77
C ARG A 39 20.81 -24.65 10.90
N LEU A 40 21.32 -23.50 11.31
CA LEU A 40 21.24 -22.26 10.57
C LEU A 40 22.00 -22.37 9.25
N ARG A 41 23.14 -23.09 9.25
CA ARG A 41 23.89 -23.47 8.04
C ARG A 41 23.05 -24.31 7.11
N ALA A 42 22.39 -25.36 7.60
CA ALA A 42 21.53 -26.22 6.79
C ALA A 42 20.34 -25.43 6.20
N LEU A 43 19.67 -24.60 7.00
CA LEU A 43 18.57 -23.74 6.53
C LEU A 43 19.05 -22.72 5.48
N TRP A 44 20.23 -22.13 5.69
CA TRP A 44 20.86 -21.21 4.75
C TRP A 44 21.18 -21.88 3.42
N GLN A 45 21.80 -23.07 3.43
CA GLN A 45 22.10 -23.85 2.23
C GLN A 45 20.83 -24.24 1.47
N ALA A 46 19.78 -24.68 2.19
CA ALA A 46 18.48 -24.96 1.60
C ALA A 46 17.91 -23.72 0.89
N ALA A 47 17.95 -22.56 1.55
CA ALA A 47 17.49 -21.30 0.96
C ALA A 47 18.30 -20.89 -0.29
N GLN A 48 19.61 -21.09 -0.29
CA GLN A 48 20.47 -20.84 -1.46
C GLN A 48 20.16 -21.77 -2.63
N GLY A 49 19.85 -23.04 -2.34
CA GLY A 49 19.38 -24.03 -3.32
C GLY A 49 17.96 -23.79 -3.83
N GLY A 50 17.30 -22.69 -3.42
CA GLY A 50 15.93 -22.37 -3.81
C GLY A 50 14.85 -23.15 -3.06
N ALA A 51 15.23 -23.92 -2.02
CA ALA A 51 14.28 -24.59 -1.16
C ALA A 51 13.65 -23.60 -0.17
N GLY A 52 12.32 -23.59 -0.12
CA GLY A 52 11.55 -22.77 0.81
C GLY A 52 10.57 -21.82 0.12
N GLU A 53 9.49 -21.52 0.84
CA GLU A 53 8.46 -20.59 0.41
C GLU A 53 8.82 -19.17 0.84
N VAL A 54 8.81 -18.23 -0.10
CA VAL A 54 9.08 -16.82 0.19
C VAL A 54 7.85 -16.16 0.81
N LEU A 55 7.87 -16.00 2.13
CA LEU A 55 6.81 -15.31 2.87
C LEU A 55 6.88 -13.79 2.67
N ARG A 56 8.10 -13.24 2.72
CA ARG A 56 8.33 -11.79 2.57
C ARG A 56 9.67 -11.56 1.90
N ALA A 57 9.70 -10.69 0.90
CA ALA A 57 10.95 -10.25 0.30
C ALA A 57 10.97 -8.73 0.19
N SER A 58 12.05 -8.15 0.70
CA SER A 58 12.29 -6.72 0.65
C SER A 58 13.78 -6.46 0.54
N ARG A 59 14.12 -5.24 0.16
CA ARG A 59 15.50 -4.74 0.17
C ARG A 59 16.23 -4.84 1.51
N ALA A 60 15.49 -4.82 2.62
CA ALA A 60 16.09 -4.87 3.96
C ALA A 60 16.23 -6.30 4.50
N ARG A 61 15.33 -7.20 4.07
CA ARG A 61 15.26 -8.58 4.54
C ARG A 61 14.43 -9.47 3.64
N THR A 62 14.78 -10.75 3.65
CA THR A 62 14.00 -11.86 3.09
C THR A 62 13.58 -12.79 4.22
N VAL A 63 12.35 -13.27 4.19
CA VAL A 63 11.76 -14.20 5.16
C VAL A 63 11.21 -15.40 4.37
N LEU A 64 11.66 -16.58 4.75
CA LEU A 64 11.39 -17.85 4.08
C LEU A 64 10.77 -18.83 5.08
N ARG A 65 9.80 -19.63 4.63
CA ARG A 65 9.43 -20.88 5.30
C ARG A 65 10.25 -22.01 4.66
N VAL A 66 11.14 -22.62 5.43
CA VAL A 66 12.06 -23.67 4.97
C VAL A 66 11.68 -24.96 5.68
N ARG A 67 11.57 -26.07 4.94
CA ARG A 67 11.29 -27.37 5.54
C ARG A 67 12.52 -27.86 6.32
N GLY A 68 12.35 -28.18 7.60
CA GLY A 68 13.43 -28.61 8.49
C GLY A 68 13.57 -30.13 8.64
N GLY A 69 12.98 -30.92 7.73
CA GLY A 69 12.97 -32.38 7.81
C GLY A 69 12.07 -32.88 8.94
N GLU A 70 12.52 -33.88 9.71
CA GLU A 70 11.78 -34.51 10.83
C GLU A 70 11.37 -33.54 11.95
N ARG A 71 12.03 -32.39 12.06
CA ARG A 71 11.81 -31.40 13.14
C ARG A 71 10.83 -30.28 12.75
N GLY A 72 10.07 -30.48 11.68
CA GLY A 72 9.07 -29.53 11.20
C GLY A 72 9.65 -28.33 10.44
N ASP A 73 8.78 -27.41 10.05
CA ASP A 73 9.14 -26.24 9.26
C ASP A 73 9.77 -25.13 10.11
N TRP A 74 10.59 -24.30 9.47
CA TRP A 74 11.29 -23.18 10.08
C TRP A 74 11.02 -21.88 9.33
N VAL A 75 10.95 -20.77 10.05
CA VAL A 75 11.11 -19.43 9.46
C VAL A 75 12.58 -19.09 9.46
N LEU A 76 13.14 -18.87 8.28
CA LEU A 76 14.48 -18.31 8.10
C LEU A 76 14.37 -16.85 7.64
N LYS A 77 15.00 -15.96 8.39
CA LYS A 77 15.05 -14.53 8.14
C LYS A 77 16.47 -14.10 7.85
N ILE A 78 16.65 -13.41 6.73
CA ILE A 78 17.94 -13.02 6.18
C ILE A 78 17.93 -11.51 6.06
N TYR A 79 18.78 -10.84 6.83
CA TYR A 79 18.94 -9.40 6.79
C TYR A 79 19.96 -9.00 5.73
N HIS A 80 19.61 -8.02 4.90
CA HIS A 80 20.45 -7.57 3.79
C HIS A 80 21.08 -6.20 4.10
N PRO A 81 22.38 -5.99 3.81
CA PRO A 81 23.06 -4.74 4.06
C PRO A 81 22.75 -3.76 2.93
N GLU A 82 21.71 -2.92 3.06
CA GLU A 82 21.28 -2.13 1.90
C GLU A 82 21.19 -0.61 2.06
N ARG A 83 21.37 -0.02 3.24
CA ARG A 83 21.42 1.45 3.32
C ARG A 83 22.77 1.94 3.82
N ARG A 84 23.42 2.78 3.01
CA ARG A 84 24.42 3.76 3.50
C ARG A 84 23.90 4.49 4.76
N ARG A 85 22.58 4.78 4.85
CA ARG A 85 21.96 5.37 6.05
C ARG A 85 21.78 4.43 7.24
N ASP A 86 21.64 3.11 7.03
CA ASP A 86 21.56 2.15 8.14
C ASP A 86 22.96 1.78 8.61
N ALA A 87 23.95 1.79 7.71
CA ALA A 87 25.37 1.81 8.07
C ALA A 87 25.76 3.10 8.81
N VAL A 88 25.34 4.28 8.35
CA VAL A 88 25.54 5.57 9.04
C VAL A 88 24.76 5.64 10.35
N ARG A 89 23.55 5.09 10.45
CA ARG A 89 22.83 4.99 11.74
C ARG A 89 23.44 3.95 12.67
N GLY A 90 23.96 2.84 12.15
CA GLY A 90 24.71 1.86 12.92
C GLY A 90 26.01 2.46 13.46
N TRP A 91 26.71 3.24 12.63
CA TRP A 91 27.91 3.99 12.97
C TRP A 91 27.62 5.14 13.96
N LEU A 92 26.62 5.98 13.70
CA LEU A 92 26.19 7.06 14.61
C LEU A 92 25.61 6.53 15.92
N ARG A 93 25.12 5.29 15.96
CA ARG A 93 24.57 4.73 17.18
C ARG A 93 25.58 3.99 18.01
N GLY A 94 26.56 3.28 17.46
CA GLY A 94 27.59 2.55 18.24
C GLY A 94 27.09 1.59 19.35
N LEU A 95 25.77 1.53 19.58
CA LEU A 95 25.11 1.08 20.82
C LEU A 95 23.89 0.21 20.52
N ALA A 96 23.40 0.18 19.26
CA ALA A 96 22.22 -0.59 18.89
C ALA A 96 22.65 -1.96 18.34
N PRO A 97 22.17 -3.08 18.92
CA PRO A 97 22.52 -4.41 18.45
C PRO A 97 22.11 -4.62 16.98
N PRO A 98 22.85 -5.46 16.22
CA PRO A 98 22.50 -5.84 14.86
C PRO A 98 21.07 -6.37 14.75
N PRO A 99 20.41 -6.27 13.57
CA PRO A 99 19.00 -6.62 13.43
C PRO A 99 18.61 -8.03 13.86
N ALA A 100 19.45 -9.04 13.58
CA ALA A 100 19.21 -10.43 13.99
C ALA A 100 19.22 -10.56 15.52
N ARG A 101 20.30 -10.12 16.18
CA ARG A 101 20.44 -10.06 17.64
C ARG A 101 19.32 -9.31 18.33
N ARG A 102 18.96 -8.13 17.80
CA ARG A 102 17.86 -7.32 18.35
C ARG A 102 16.56 -8.11 18.34
N GLU A 103 16.26 -8.79 17.24
CA GLU A 103 15.03 -9.57 17.12
C GLU A 103 15.04 -10.82 17.99
N ALA A 104 16.17 -11.53 18.08
CA ALA A 104 16.32 -12.64 19.01
C ALA A 104 16.10 -12.22 20.47
N ALA A 105 16.63 -11.05 20.87
CA ALA A 105 16.39 -10.48 22.20
C ALA A 105 14.91 -10.13 22.43
N LEU A 106 14.20 -9.63 21.41
CA LEU A 106 12.75 -9.38 21.52
C LEU A 106 11.98 -10.69 21.70
N PHE A 107 12.32 -11.75 20.96
CA PHE A 107 11.71 -13.07 21.16
C PHE A 107 11.98 -13.60 22.57
N ALA A 108 13.21 -13.46 23.07
CA ALA A 108 13.55 -13.85 24.44
C ALA A 108 12.75 -13.07 25.49
N ALA A 109 12.56 -11.77 25.30
CA ALA A 109 11.77 -10.92 26.20
C ALA A 109 10.27 -11.28 26.19
N LEU A 110 9.72 -11.72 25.06
CA LEU A 110 8.31 -12.10 24.95
C LEU A 110 8.02 -13.53 25.41
N ARG A 111 9.03 -14.41 25.43
CA ARG A 111 8.87 -15.83 25.74
C ARG A 111 8.12 -16.11 27.06
N PRO A 112 8.36 -15.40 28.18
CA PRO A 112 7.63 -15.67 29.42
C PRO A 112 6.12 -15.43 29.30
N ALA A 113 5.70 -14.48 28.46
CA ALA A 113 4.30 -14.15 28.24
C ALA A 113 3.67 -14.97 27.11
N LEU A 114 4.49 -15.56 26.23
CA LEU A 114 4.06 -16.29 25.05
C LEU A 114 4.68 -17.69 24.99
N PRO A 115 4.13 -18.68 25.74
CA PRO A 115 4.57 -20.07 25.68
C PRO A 115 4.67 -20.66 24.26
N GLY A 116 3.87 -20.18 23.31
CA GLY A 116 3.98 -20.55 21.89
C GLY A 116 5.31 -20.19 21.22
N LEU A 117 6.15 -19.38 21.88
CA LEU A 117 7.51 -19.01 21.45
C LEU A 117 8.60 -19.69 22.31
N ALA A 118 8.26 -20.78 23.01
CA ALA A 118 9.17 -21.47 23.93
C ALA A 118 10.42 -22.04 23.24
N GLN A 119 10.34 -22.40 21.96
CA GLN A 119 11.47 -22.96 21.24
C GLN A 119 12.59 -21.92 21.01
N PRO A 120 13.86 -22.36 20.99
CA PRO A 120 14.99 -21.45 20.84
C PRO A 120 14.97 -20.77 19.46
N VAL A 121 15.26 -19.47 19.48
CA VAL A 121 15.56 -18.69 18.27
C VAL A 121 17.05 -18.81 18.03
N LEU A 122 17.41 -19.20 16.82
CA LEU A 122 18.79 -19.24 16.34
C LEU A 122 19.10 -17.90 15.69
N GLU A 123 20.26 -17.33 15.97
CA GLU A 123 20.70 -16.08 15.35
C GLU A 123 22.19 -16.14 15.07
N GLU A 124 22.62 -15.53 13.97
CA GLU A 124 24.03 -15.35 13.69
C GLU A 124 24.28 -14.10 12.86
N GLN A 125 25.33 -13.35 13.20
CA GLN A 125 25.74 -12.15 12.47
C GLN A 125 26.98 -12.44 11.64
N LEU A 126 26.80 -12.76 10.36
CA LEU A 126 27.86 -13.20 9.44
C LEU A 126 28.82 -12.07 8.99
N ALA A 127 28.29 -10.86 8.85
CA ALA A 127 29.05 -9.67 8.44
C ALA A 127 28.34 -8.40 8.90
N PRO A 128 28.98 -7.21 8.91
CA PRO A 128 28.31 -5.95 9.19
C PRO A 128 27.06 -5.73 8.32
N GLY A 129 25.87 -5.88 8.92
CA GLY A 129 24.59 -5.71 8.23
C GLY A 129 24.04 -6.95 7.50
N VAL A 130 24.75 -8.09 7.50
CA VAL A 130 24.21 -9.40 7.10
C VAL A 130 24.04 -10.26 8.35
N GLY A 131 22.79 -10.50 8.72
CA GLY A 131 22.46 -11.36 9.85
C GLY A 131 21.41 -12.38 9.45
N LEU A 132 21.42 -13.51 10.14
CA LEU A 132 20.45 -14.58 10.01
C LEU A 132 19.71 -14.74 11.32
N LEU A 133 18.42 -15.03 11.23
CA LEU A 133 17.61 -15.44 12.36
C LEU A 133 16.71 -16.57 11.91
N ALA A 134 16.65 -17.66 12.68
CA ALA A 134 15.76 -18.75 12.42
C ALA A 134 14.95 -19.11 13.66
N ARG A 135 13.69 -19.47 13.45
CA ARG A 135 12.83 -20.03 14.48
C ARG A 135 11.94 -21.12 13.90
N PRO A 136 11.35 -22.00 14.72
CA PRO A 136 10.33 -22.92 14.24
C PRO A 136 9.13 -22.19 13.66
N TRP A 137 8.49 -22.80 12.66
CA TRP A 137 7.22 -22.35 12.12
C TRP A 137 6.13 -22.40 13.19
N ILE A 138 5.19 -21.45 13.12
CA ILE A 138 4.04 -21.41 14.02
C ILE A 138 2.84 -21.76 13.16
N GLU A 139 2.19 -22.86 13.48
CA GLU A 139 0.95 -23.25 12.80
C GLU A 139 -0.19 -22.29 13.15
N GLY A 140 -0.94 -21.90 12.13
CA GLY A 140 -2.06 -20.98 12.25
C GLY A 140 -2.32 -20.18 10.98
N ALA A 141 -3.45 -19.47 10.98
CA ALA A 141 -3.82 -18.58 9.90
C ALA A 141 -3.19 -17.20 10.12
N SER A 142 -2.82 -16.52 9.02
CA SER A 142 -2.51 -15.10 9.06
C SER A 142 -3.69 -14.34 9.64
N ALA A 143 -3.46 -13.43 10.60
CA ALA A 143 -4.56 -12.66 11.19
C ALA A 143 -5.28 -11.80 10.15
N LEU A 144 -4.58 -11.38 9.07
CA LEU A 144 -5.25 -10.72 7.95
C LEU A 144 -6.28 -11.63 7.29
N GLU A 145 -5.93 -12.89 6.98
CA GLU A 145 -6.78 -13.80 6.20
C GLU A 145 -8.05 -14.14 6.98
N ALA A 146 -7.90 -14.55 8.24
CA ALA A 146 -9.02 -14.88 9.12
C ALA A 146 -9.96 -13.67 9.32
N LEU A 147 -9.41 -12.48 9.62
CA LEU A 147 -10.22 -11.30 9.88
C LEU A 147 -10.82 -10.68 8.61
N SER A 148 -10.19 -10.86 7.45
CA SER A 148 -10.75 -10.37 6.18
C SER A 148 -12.04 -11.08 5.80
N ALA A 149 -12.25 -12.31 6.29
CA ALA A 149 -13.51 -13.02 6.16
C ALA A 149 -14.60 -12.52 7.11
N GLY A 150 -14.29 -11.55 7.99
CA GLY A 150 -15.22 -11.05 9.00
C GLY A 150 -15.46 -11.99 10.18
N ASP A 151 -14.57 -12.96 10.41
CA ASP A 151 -14.69 -13.94 11.48
C ASP A 151 -14.60 -13.27 12.88
N LEU A 152 -15.69 -13.35 13.63
CA LEU A 152 -15.81 -12.76 14.97
C LEU A 152 -15.07 -13.56 16.04
N ALA A 153 -14.88 -14.87 15.84
CA ALA A 153 -14.06 -15.69 16.74
C ALA A 153 -12.59 -15.30 16.60
N ALA A 154 -12.11 -15.18 15.35
CA ALA A 154 -10.79 -14.64 15.04
C ALA A 154 -10.60 -13.22 15.61
N ALA A 155 -11.63 -12.37 15.56
CA ALA A 155 -11.60 -11.02 16.13
C ALA A 155 -11.41 -11.04 17.66
N THR A 156 -12.09 -11.97 18.33
CA THR A 156 -11.96 -12.18 19.79
C THR A 156 -10.55 -12.62 20.15
N GLN A 157 -10.04 -13.64 19.45
CA GLN A 157 -8.67 -14.14 19.62
C GLN A 157 -7.62 -13.04 19.39
N ALA A 158 -7.78 -12.25 18.32
CA ALA A 158 -6.90 -11.13 18.02
C ALA A 158 -6.93 -10.06 19.13
N GLY A 159 -8.12 -9.73 19.65
CA GLY A 159 -8.28 -8.78 20.76
C GLY A 159 -7.55 -9.22 22.03
N HIS A 160 -7.75 -10.47 22.45
CA HIS A 160 -7.05 -11.06 23.60
C HIS A 160 -5.53 -11.11 23.38
N GLY A 161 -5.11 -11.55 22.20
CA GLY A 161 -3.69 -11.68 21.88
C GLY A 161 -2.96 -10.34 21.81
N LEU A 162 -3.58 -9.30 21.26
CA LEU A 162 -3.02 -7.94 21.29
C LEU A 162 -2.89 -7.41 22.72
N ALA A 163 -3.88 -7.67 23.58
CA ALA A 163 -3.80 -7.27 24.99
C ALA A 163 -2.65 -7.99 25.71
N LEU A 164 -2.45 -9.29 25.45
CA LEU A 164 -1.33 -10.07 25.98
C LEU A 164 0.03 -9.57 25.47
N LEU A 165 0.15 -9.26 24.18
CA LEU A 165 1.37 -8.67 23.63
C LEU A 165 1.70 -7.33 24.29
N HIS A 166 0.73 -6.42 24.38
CA HIS A 166 0.93 -5.14 25.04
C HIS A 166 1.18 -5.29 26.55
N SER A 167 0.64 -6.33 27.18
CA SER A 167 0.92 -6.61 28.60
C SER A 167 2.37 -7.01 28.83
N ALA A 168 2.96 -7.73 27.87
CA ALA A 168 4.38 -8.05 27.78
C ALA A 168 5.28 -6.88 27.32
N GLY A 169 4.72 -5.67 27.14
CA GLY A 169 5.44 -4.47 26.73
C GLY A 169 5.74 -4.40 25.23
N TRP A 170 5.17 -5.30 24.43
CA TRP A 170 5.34 -5.30 22.98
C TRP A 170 4.64 -4.09 22.33
N SER A 171 5.24 -3.56 21.27
CA SER A 171 4.61 -2.60 20.36
C SER A 171 5.28 -2.61 18.99
N ASP A 172 4.53 -2.34 17.93
CA ASP A 172 5.09 -2.24 16.57
C ASP A 172 4.59 -0.96 15.82
N PRO A 173 5.48 0.01 15.55
CA PRO A 173 5.12 1.28 14.91
C PRO A 173 4.68 1.14 13.44
N ASP A 174 4.87 -0.02 12.83
CA ASP A 174 4.35 -0.36 11.50
C ASP A 174 3.51 -1.65 11.49
N LEU A 175 2.86 -1.97 12.62
CA LEU A 175 2.00 -3.15 12.77
C LEU A 175 1.05 -3.33 11.59
N HIS A 176 1.08 -4.51 11.00
CA HIS A 176 0.12 -4.97 10.02
C HIS A 176 -0.44 -6.34 10.43
N PRO A 177 -1.74 -6.65 10.18
CA PRO A 177 -2.30 -7.96 10.53
C PRO A 177 -1.59 -9.17 9.91
N ARG A 178 -0.94 -8.99 8.74
CA ARG A 178 -0.10 -10.04 8.11
C ARG A 178 1.17 -10.37 8.90
N ASP A 179 1.60 -9.50 9.80
CA ASP A 179 2.78 -9.73 10.63
C ASP A 179 2.42 -10.53 11.89
N LEU A 180 1.16 -10.95 12.05
CA LEU A 180 0.68 -11.77 13.17
C LEU A 180 -0.01 -13.06 12.66
N VAL A 181 0.10 -14.13 13.43
CA VAL A 181 -0.60 -15.40 13.23
C VAL A 181 -1.56 -15.65 14.36
N LEU A 182 -2.78 -16.05 14.00
CA LEU A 182 -3.75 -16.61 14.93
C LEU A 182 -3.42 -18.09 15.11
N SER A 183 -3.02 -18.46 16.33
CA SER A 183 -2.68 -19.83 16.68
C SER A 183 -3.82 -20.45 17.48
N PRO A 184 -4.17 -21.73 17.25
CA PRO A 184 -5.15 -22.45 18.07
C PRO A 184 -4.62 -22.77 19.48
N GLY A 185 -3.34 -22.52 19.75
CA GLY A 185 -2.71 -22.77 21.05
C GLY A 185 -3.11 -21.77 22.14
N PRO A 186 -2.48 -21.85 23.33
CA PRO A 186 -2.80 -21.00 24.49
C PRO A 186 -2.51 -19.52 24.26
N CYS A 187 -1.68 -19.20 23.24
CA CYS A 187 -1.42 -17.83 22.80
C CYS A 187 -2.20 -17.58 21.52
N PRO A 188 -3.33 -16.84 21.57
CA PRO A 188 -4.22 -16.72 20.42
C PRO A 188 -3.62 -15.89 19.28
N LEU A 189 -2.58 -15.09 19.54
CA LEU A 189 -1.93 -14.24 18.55
C LEU A 189 -0.42 -14.18 18.77
N LEU A 190 0.35 -14.51 17.74
CA LEU A 190 1.80 -14.56 17.80
C LEU A 190 2.44 -13.71 16.68
N PRO A 191 3.52 -12.97 16.96
CA PRO A 191 4.20 -12.18 15.94
C PRO A 191 5.00 -13.09 15.00
N LEU A 192 4.80 -12.93 13.70
CA LEU A 192 5.59 -13.61 12.66
C LEU A 192 6.95 -12.96 12.46
N ASP A 193 7.00 -11.63 12.56
CA ASP A 193 8.15 -10.77 12.26
C ASP A 193 8.19 -9.64 13.29
N LEU A 194 9.33 -9.44 13.95
CA LEU A 194 9.51 -8.42 14.99
C LEU A 194 10.44 -7.27 14.55
N GLY A 195 10.68 -7.12 13.25
CA GLY A 195 11.81 -6.34 12.74
C GLY A 195 11.86 -4.86 13.15
N HIS A 196 10.70 -4.26 13.45
CA HIS A 196 10.58 -2.88 13.95
C HIS A 196 9.87 -2.79 15.31
N ALA A 197 9.47 -3.94 15.85
CA ALA A 197 8.84 -4.04 17.14
C ALA A 197 9.80 -3.60 18.25
N ARG A 198 9.20 -3.25 19.38
CA ARG A 198 9.87 -2.82 20.60
C ARG A 198 9.26 -3.62 21.74
N CYS A 199 10.06 -3.88 22.75
CA CYS A 199 9.58 -4.37 24.03
C CYS A 199 10.07 -3.40 25.10
N THR A 200 9.13 -2.77 25.81
CA THR A 200 9.44 -2.06 27.05
C THR A 200 9.45 -3.07 28.20
N PRO A 201 10.16 -2.77 29.32
CA PRO A 201 10.06 -3.59 30.53
C PRO A 201 8.61 -3.84 30.93
N ALA A 202 8.33 -5.04 31.45
CA ALA A 202 6.99 -5.42 31.90
C ALA A 202 6.48 -4.42 32.94
N GLY A 203 5.23 -3.97 32.79
CA GLY A 203 4.59 -3.01 33.69
C GLY A 203 4.71 -1.54 33.27
N ALA A 204 5.55 -1.20 32.29
CA ALA A 204 5.53 0.14 31.70
C ALA A 204 4.18 0.41 31.02
N PRO A 205 3.62 1.63 31.12
CA PRO A 205 2.36 1.96 30.46
C PRO A 205 2.53 1.77 28.95
N PRO A 206 1.56 1.11 28.27
CA PRO A 206 1.66 0.86 26.84
C PRO A 206 1.38 2.17 26.10
N LEU A 207 2.41 3.01 25.97
CA LEU A 207 2.33 4.32 25.30
C LEU A 207 1.88 4.19 23.83
N ALA A 208 1.97 3.00 23.25
CA ALA A 208 1.69 2.73 21.84
C ALA A 208 0.51 1.77 21.58
N ALA A 209 -0.09 1.11 22.58
CA ALA A 209 -1.17 0.13 22.36
C ALA A 209 -2.32 0.67 21.50
N ARG A 210 -2.71 1.93 21.75
CA ARG A 210 -3.72 2.63 20.94
C ARG A 210 -3.31 2.72 19.48
N ALA A 211 -2.07 3.11 19.22
CA ALA A 211 -1.56 3.24 17.86
C ALA A 211 -1.53 1.89 17.16
N ASP A 212 -1.11 0.84 17.87
CA ASP A 212 -0.99 -0.51 17.34
C ASP A 212 -2.36 -1.11 17.00
N VAL A 213 -3.37 -0.97 17.87
CA VAL A 213 -4.74 -1.40 17.57
C VAL A 213 -5.31 -0.65 16.35
N LEU A 214 -5.09 0.66 16.27
CA LEU A 214 -5.52 1.44 15.11
C LEU A 214 -4.79 1.04 13.83
N LEU A 215 -3.48 0.75 13.90
CA LEU A 215 -2.66 0.28 12.77
C LEU A 215 -3.14 -1.10 12.30
N PHE A 216 -3.40 -2.01 13.26
CA PHE A 216 -3.92 -3.34 13.01
C PHE A 216 -5.25 -3.27 12.25
N LEU A 217 -6.24 -2.51 12.76
CA LEU A 217 -7.51 -2.30 12.06
C LEU A 217 -7.35 -1.59 10.71
N ALA A 218 -6.40 -0.65 10.60
CA ALA A 218 -6.11 0.06 9.36
C ALA A 218 -5.51 -0.87 8.28
N GLY A 219 -4.85 -1.96 8.67
CA GLY A 219 -4.32 -2.97 7.76
C GLY A 219 -5.35 -3.95 7.21
N LEU A 220 -6.56 -4.03 7.80
CA LEU A 220 -7.66 -4.83 7.28
C LEU A 220 -8.39 -4.11 6.11
N PRO A 221 -9.16 -4.83 5.27
CA PRO A 221 -10.14 -4.23 4.38
C PRO A 221 -11.16 -3.34 5.15
N PRO A 222 -11.70 -2.27 4.56
CA PRO A 222 -12.67 -1.39 5.25
C PRO A 222 -13.87 -2.12 5.85
N GLU A 223 -14.48 -3.00 5.07
CA GLU A 223 -15.69 -3.73 5.43
C GLU A 223 -15.40 -4.71 6.56
N ALA A 224 -14.29 -5.45 6.45
CA ALA A 224 -13.82 -6.35 7.50
C ALA A 224 -13.49 -5.61 8.80
N ALA A 225 -12.78 -4.48 8.73
CA ALA A 225 -12.48 -3.65 9.89
C ALA A 225 -13.77 -3.17 10.58
N ASP A 226 -14.77 -2.74 9.81
CA ASP A 226 -16.07 -2.32 10.33
C ASP A 226 -16.86 -3.46 10.98
N ALA A 227 -16.75 -4.68 10.44
CA ALA A 227 -17.39 -5.87 10.98
C ALA A 227 -16.75 -6.36 12.29
N VAL A 228 -15.41 -6.38 12.39
CA VAL A 228 -14.70 -7.02 13.50
C VAL A 228 -14.31 -6.10 14.64
N ALA A 229 -14.21 -4.78 14.40
CA ALA A 229 -13.61 -3.85 15.37
C ALA A 229 -14.29 -3.84 16.73
N ALA A 230 -15.63 -3.86 16.79
CA ALA A 230 -16.35 -3.84 18.07
C ALA A 230 -16.02 -5.08 18.92
N ARG A 231 -15.99 -6.26 18.29
CA ARG A 231 -15.66 -7.52 18.95
C ARG A 231 -14.20 -7.54 19.41
N LEU A 232 -13.28 -7.12 18.55
CA LEU A 232 -11.86 -7.05 18.86
C LEU A 232 -11.58 -6.12 20.04
N LEU A 233 -12.18 -4.92 20.05
CA LEU A 233 -12.00 -3.94 21.12
C LEU A 233 -12.61 -4.40 22.45
N ALA A 234 -13.76 -5.08 22.41
CA ALA A 234 -14.38 -5.67 23.61
C ALA A 234 -13.48 -6.76 24.21
N ALA A 235 -12.98 -7.68 23.39
CA ALA A 235 -12.05 -8.73 23.82
C ALA A 235 -10.75 -8.13 24.36
N TYR A 236 -10.19 -7.13 23.67
CA TYR A 236 -9.01 -6.41 24.17
C TYR A 236 -9.25 -5.80 25.56
N ALA A 237 -10.40 -5.14 25.77
CA ALA A 237 -10.77 -4.54 27.05
C ALA A 237 -10.92 -5.60 28.16
N GLU A 238 -11.54 -6.74 27.83
CA GLU A 238 -11.70 -7.88 28.74
C GLU A 238 -10.35 -8.46 29.20
N ALA A 239 -9.43 -8.73 28.27
CA ALA A 239 -8.09 -9.22 28.61
C ALA A 239 -7.23 -8.18 29.34
N SER A 240 -7.59 -6.89 29.28
CA SER A 240 -6.87 -5.80 29.95
C SER A 240 -7.40 -5.47 31.36
N ARG A 241 -8.39 -6.21 31.90
CA ARG A 241 -9.09 -5.86 33.16
C ARG A 241 -8.20 -5.77 34.40
N THR A 242 -7.02 -6.39 34.39
CA THR A 242 -6.04 -6.30 35.48
C THR A 242 -5.28 -4.97 35.52
N ARG A 243 -5.57 -4.06 34.59
CA ARG A 243 -4.95 -2.73 34.49
C ARG A 243 -6.03 -1.64 34.40
N PRO A 244 -5.70 -0.38 34.75
CA PRO A 244 -6.61 0.75 34.51
C PRO A 244 -7.03 0.77 33.04
N ARG A 245 -8.34 0.74 32.80
CA ARG A 245 -8.92 0.73 31.45
C ARG A 245 -8.43 1.98 30.69
N PRO A 246 -7.74 1.82 29.55
CA PRO A 246 -7.30 2.97 28.78
C PRO A 246 -8.49 3.80 28.27
N PRO A 247 -8.49 5.15 28.41
CA PRO A 247 -9.62 6.01 28.01
C PRO A 247 -10.01 5.92 26.53
N TRP A 248 -9.09 5.46 25.67
CA TRP A 248 -9.36 5.31 24.23
C TRP A 248 -10.22 4.08 23.90
N LEU A 249 -10.43 3.16 24.84
CA LEU A 249 -11.36 2.03 24.67
C LEU A 249 -12.83 2.47 24.81
N ASP A 250 -13.08 3.63 25.40
CA ASP A 250 -14.44 4.18 25.56
C ASP A 250 -14.89 5.03 24.36
N TRP A 251 -14.09 5.02 23.29
CA TRP A 251 -14.44 5.71 22.07
C TRP A 251 -15.68 5.12 21.42
N ARG A 252 -16.64 6.01 21.12
CA ARG A 252 -17.80 5.68 20.29
C ARG A 252 -17.34 5.11 18.94
N ALA A 253 -18.17 4.24 18.36
CA ALA A 253 -17.85 3.58 17.10
C ALA A 253 -17.45 4.55 15.97
N GLY A 254 -18.06 5.74 15.93
CA GLY A 254 -17.71 6.78 14.96
C GLY A 254 -16.27 7.28 15.08
N THR A 255 -15.73 7.39 16.30
CA THR A 255 -14.40 7.97 16.54
C THR A 255 -13.29 7.08 15.99
N TRP A 256 -13.29 5.79 16.33
CA TRP A 256 -12.23 4.89 15.87
C TRP A 256 -12.29 4.73 14.34
N ARG A 257 -13.48 4.68 13.72
CA ARG A 257 -13.64 4.60 12.26
C ARG A 257 -12.94 5.75 11.55
N VAL A 258 -13.13 6.98 12.04
CA VAL A 258 -12.47 8.17 11.48
C VAL A 258 -10.95 8.06 11.58
N LEU A 259 -10.44 7.62 12.74
CA LEU A 259 -9.01 7.48 12.97
C LEU A 259 -8.37 6.35 12.13
N VAL A 260 -9.02 5.18 12.07
CA VAL A 260 -8.59 4.05 11.25
C VAL A 260 -8.56 4.43 9.77
N ARG A 261 -9.58 5.12 9.24
CA ARG A 261 -9.59 5.61 7.86
C ARG A 261 -8.45 6.60 7.60
N ALA A 262 -8.25 7.57 8.50
CA ALA A 262 -7.17 8.55 8.38
C ALA A 262 -5.78 7.91 8.40
N LEU A 263 -5.59 6.89 9.25
CA LEU A 263 -4.36 6.13 9.37
C LEU A 263 -4.11 5.24 8.17
N ARG A 264 -5.11 4.46 7.72
CA ARG A 264 -5.04 3.63 6.52
C ARG A 264 -4.61 4.46 5.31
N ARG A 265 -5.24 5.61 5.08
CA ARG A 265 -4.85 6.56 4.04
C ARG A 265 -3.38 6.94 4.14
N ARG A 266 -2.89 7.32 5.32
CA ARG A 266 -1.50 7.72 5.53
C ARG A 266 -0.53 6.57 5.27
N VAL A 267 -0.87 5.37 5.74
CA VAL A 267 -0.09 4.15 5.55
C VAL A 267 -0.02 3.82 4.07
N LEU A 268 -1.15 3.61 3.38
CA LEU A 268 -1.19 3.25 1.97
C LEU A 268 -0.56 4.33 1.08
N TRP A 269 -0.73 5.61 1.41
CA TRP A 269 -0.02 6.70 0.72
C TRP A 269 1.50 6.58 0.87
N ARG A 270 2.03 6.25 2.05
CA ARG A 270 3.47 6.00 2.24
C ARG A 270 3.92 4.73 1.52
N GLN A 271 3.14 3.66 1.62
CA GLN A 271 3.42 2.38 0.95
C GLN A 271 3.49 2.54 -0.57
N SER A 272 2.64 3.40 -1.15
CA SER A 272 2.68 3.66 -2.59
C SER A 272 4.04 4.18 -3.08
N ALA A 273 4.87 4.80 -2.22
CA ALA A 273 6.21 5.24 -2.63
C ALA A 273 7.16 4.08 -2.96
N ARG A 274 6.83 2.85 -2.55
CA ARG A 274 7.61 1.63 -2.83
C ARG A 274 7.69 1.34 -4.32
N CYS A 275 6.66 1.66 -5.11
CA CYS A 275 6.64 1.43 -6.56
C CYS A 275 7.73 2.16 -7.36
N ARG A 276 8.47 3.08 -6.72
CA ARG A 276 9.62 3.77 -7.34
C ARG A 276 10.96 3.13 -7.00
N ARG A 277 10.96 2.04 -6.24
CA ARG A 277 12.12 1.31 -5.73
C ARG A 277 12.02 -0.12 -6.23
N ASP A 278 13.16 -0.79 -6.29
CA ASP A 278 13.18 -2.22 -6.57
C ASP A 278 12.59 -2.97 -5.37
N ASN A 279 11.66 -3.87 -5.64
CA ASN A 279 10.95 -4.70 -4.69
C ASN A 279 10.31 -5.90 -5.47
N PRO A 280 9.54 -6.78 -4.82
CA PRO A 280 8.91 -7.89 -5.53
C PRO A 280 8.04 -7.49 -6.73
N ASP A 281 7.27 -6.42 -6.59
CA ASP A 281 6.27 -6.01 -7.60
C ASP A 281 6.89 -5.12 -8.69
N PHE A 282 8.00 -4.46 -8.39
CA PHE A 282 8.60 -3.43 -9.24
C PHE A 282 10.11 -3.57 -9.34
N GLU A 283 10.63 -3.34 -10.54
CA GLU A 283 12.07 -3.29 -10.78
C GLU A 283 12.53 -1.91 -11.25
N ARG A 284 13.74 -1.56 -10.82
CA ARG A 284 14.39 -0.31 -11.24
C ARG A 284 14.98 -0.49 -12.62
N VAL A 285 14.72 0.46 -13.51
CA VAL A 285 15.32 0.53 -14.84
C VAL A 285 16.02 1.87 -15.01
N ALA A 286 16.84 2.02 -16.05
CA ALA A 286 17.50 3.29 -16.36
C ALA A 286 16.47 4.43 -16.45
N GLY A 287 16.66 5.47 -15.64
CA GLY A 287 15.75 6.62 -15.59
C GLY A 287 14.36 6.38 -15.00
N GLY A 288 14.04 5.20 -14.45
CA GLY A 288 12.66 4.88 -14.09
C GLY A 288 12.42 3.63 -13.23
N ALA A 289 11.21 3.10 -13.31
CA ALA A 289 10.83 1.80 -12.76
C ALA A 289 9.70 1.17 -13.59
N ARG A 290 9.63 -0.16 -13.61
CA ARG A 290 8.53 -0.91 -14.23
C ARG A 290 8.01 -2.00 -13.31
N ARG A 291 6.82 -2.52 -13.59
CA ARG A 291 6.34 -3.74 -12.92
C ARG A 291 7.18 -4.94 -13.33
N ARG A 292 7.50 -5.80 -12.38
CA ARG A 292 8.23 -7.03 -12.66
C ARG A 292 7.37 -7.96 -13.51
N GLY A 293 7.99 -8.62 -14.49
CA GLY A 293 7.29 -9.47 -15.45
C GLY A 293 6.56 -8.74 -16.58
N VAL A 294 6.57 -7.40 -16.59
CA VAL A 294 6.03 -6.62 -17.70
C VAL A 294 7.15 -6.28 -18.68
N ALA A 295 7.08 -6.86 -19.88
CA ALA A 295 7.98 -6.55 -20.99
C ALA A 295 7.85 -5.07 -21.38
N PRO A 296 8.94 -4.45 -21.90
CA PRO A 296 8.80 -3.14 -22.54
C PRO A 296 7.79 -3.24 -23.70
N PRO A 297 7.04 -2.17 -24.02
CA PRO A 297 6.13 -2.18 -25.15
C PRO A 297 6.89 -2.61 -26.42
N PRO A 298 6.35 -3.55 -27.22
CA PRO A 298 6.96 -3.94 -28.47
C PRO A 298 7.06 -2.73 -29.42
N PRO A 299 8.00 -2.76 -30.39
CA PRO A 299 8.10 -1.73 -31.42
C PRO A 299 6.92 -1.89 -32.40
N VAL A 300 5.74 -1.42 -32.01
CA VAL A 300 4.52 -1.39 -32.82
C VAL A 300 4.22 0.04 -33.27
N ALA A 301 3.47 0.17 -34.37
CA ALA A 301 3.02 1.46 -34.89
C ALA A 301 2.32 2.28 -33.78
N GLU A 302 2.72 3.54 -33.65
CA GLU A 302 2.20 4.44 -32.64
C GLU A 302 0.96 5.16 -33.15
N LYS A 303 -0.15 5.08 -32.43
CA LYS A 303 -1.33 5.92 -32.67
C LYS A 303 -1.37 7.05 -31.66
N VAL A 304 -1.34 8.31 -32.13
CA VAL A 304 -1.55 9.47 -31.26
C VAL A 304 -3.03 9.52 -30.86
N LEU A 305 -3.32 9.39 -29.58
CA LEU A 305 -4.68 9.50 -29.03
C LEU A 305 -5.03 10.95 -28.69
N SER A 306 -4.06 11.71 -28.19
CA SER A 306 -4.23 13.12 -27.83
C SER A 306 -2.89 13.83 -27.85
N SER A 307 -2.88 15.10 -28.25
CA SER A 307 -1.70 15.96 -28.21
C SER A 307 -2.10 17.32 -27.64
N GLY A 308 -1.46 17.72 -26.55
CA GLY A 308 -1.60 19.04 -25.95
C GLY A 308 -0.23 19.68 -25.76
N ARG A 309 -0.22 20.98 -25.44
CA ARG A 309 1.01 21.79 -25.35
C ARG A 309 2.13 21.18 -24.48
N ARG A 310 1.78 20.41 -23.44
CA ARG A 310 2.73 19.85 -22.47
C ARG A 310 2.67 18.33 -22.36
N THR A 311 1.78 17.69 -23.10
CA THR A 311 1.54 16.25 -22.97
C THR A 311 1.13 15.65 -24.30
N ARG A 312 1.64 14.47 -24.62
CA ARG A 312 1.19 13.66 -25.73
C ARG A 312 0.79 12.28 -25.22
N VAL A 313 -0.33 11.75 -25.68
CA VAL A 313 -0.84 10.42 -25.31
C VAL A 313 -0.78 9.55 -26.55
N LEU A 314 -0.08 8.43 -26.43
CA LEU A 314 0.20 7.48 -27.49
C LEU A 314 -0.41 6.13 -27.12
N ARG A 315 -0.92 5.40 -28.11
CA ARG A 315 -1.27 3.99 -28.00
C ARG A 315 -0.25 3.16 -28.75
N ARG A 316 0.22 2.09 -28.11
CA ARG A 316 1.09 1.06 -28.68
C ARG A 316 0.51 -0.30 -28.28
N GLY A 317 -0.21 -0.95 -29.20
CA GLY A 317 -0.92 -2.21 -28.92
C GLY A 317 -1.98 -2.06 -27.82
N ASP A 318 -1.79 -2.82 -26.73
CA ASP A 318 -2.60 -2.86 -25.51
C ASP A 318 -2.12 -1.88 -24.42
N GLN A 319 -1.18 -0.98 -24.75
CA GLN A 319 -0.62 -0.01 -23.81
C GLN A 319 -0.89 1.43 -24.23
N VAL A 320 -1.02 2.30 -23.23
CA VAL A 320 -1.12 3.75 -23.40
C VAL A 320 0.07 4.41 -22.72
N THR A 321 0.77 5.27 -23.45
CA THR A 321 1.90 6.05 -22.92
C THR A 321 1.57 7.54 -22.92
N LYS A 322 1.58 8.16 -21.74
CA LYS A 322 1.48 9.60 -21.56
C LYS A 322 2.88 10.19 -21.42
N LEU A 323 3.30 10.91 -22.45
CA LEU A 323 4.53 11.69 -22.49
C LEU A 323 4.27 13.07 -21.88
N TYR A 324 5.12 13.46 -20.93
CA TYR A 324 5.16 14.80 -20.34
C TYR A 324 6.31 15.57 -20.98
N LEU A 325 5.97 16.48 -21.88
CA LEU A 325 6.92 17.23 -22.68
C LEU A 325 7.48 18.40 -21.87
N ARG A 326 8.81 18.58 -21.90
CA ARG A 326 9.48 19.73 -21.28
C ARG A 326 9.26 20.99 -22.12
N ALA A 327 8.14 21.68 -21.89
CA ALA A 327 7.88 22.96 -22.55
C ALA A 327 8.76 24.08 -21.96
N GLY A 328 9.94 24.33 -22.55
CA GLY A 328 10.70 25.59 -22.52
C GLY A 328 11.04 26.29 -21.19
N TRP A 329 10.57 25.81 -20.03
CA TRP A 329 10.70 26.48 -18.75
C TRP A 329 11.74 25.79 -17.86
N ARG A 330 12.82 26.54 -17.65
CA ARG A 330 13.92 26.46 -16.67
C ARG A 330 14.16 25.15 -15.91
N ARG A 331 15.42 24.72 -16.03
CA ARG A 331 16.18 23.63 -15.37
C ARG A 331 16.16 23.61 -13.82
N LEU A 332 15.33 24.40 -13.13
CA LEU A 332 15.51 24.70 -11.70
C LEU A 332 14.72 23.81 -10.70
N ALA A 333 13.96 22.82 -11.16
CA ALA A 333 13.60 21.67 -10.30
C ALA A 333 13.20 20.45 -11.16
N PRO A 334 13.60 19.23 -10.79
CA PRO A 334 13.21 18.02 -11.49
C PRO A 334 11.75 17.68 -11.16
N ALA A 335 10.79 18.40 -11.75
CA ALA A 335 9.42 17.94 -11.73
C ALA A 335 9.36 16.59 -12.44
N ASP A 336 9.06 15.53 -11.68
CA ASP A 336 8.83 14.18 -12.19
C ASP A 336 7.32 13.89 -12.20
N PRO A 337 6.57 14.42 -13.19
CA PRO A 337 5.12 14.25 -13.26
C PRO A 337 4.75 12.78 -13.50
N ALA A 338 5.48 12.07 -14.37
CA ALA A 338 5.23 10.67 -14.64
C ALA A 338 5.41 9.80 -13.39
N GLY A 339 6.51 9.95 -12.65
CA GLY A 339 6.71 9.20 -11.41
C GLY A 339 5.70 9.58 -10.32
N ARG A 340 5.16 10.81 -10.30
CA ARG A 340 4.03 11.19 -9.42
C ARG A 340 2.73 10.49 -9.81
N ALA A 341 2.37 10.51 -11.09
CA ALA A 341 1.19 9.82 -11.59
C ALA A 341 1.30 8.31 -11.38
N TRP A 342 2.46 7.71 -11.67
CA TRP A 342 2.81 6.31 -11.35
C TRP A 342 2.50 5.94 -9.91
N ARG A 343 3.04 6.71 -8.95
CA ARG A 343 2.80 6.49 -7.52
C ARG A 343 1.32 6.60 -7.16
N ARG A 344 0.60 7.54 -7.77
CA ARG A 344 -0.83 7.77 -7.50
C ARG A 344 -1.69 6.64 -8.03
N LEU A 345 -1.42 6.14 -9.23
CA LEU A 345 -2.11 4.95 -9.77
C LEU A 345 -1.88 3.74 -8.87
N TYR A 346 -0.64 3.49 -8.45
CA TYR A 346 -0.37 2.41 -7.50
C TYR A 346 -1.03 2.65 -6.13
N CYS A 347 -1.15 3.90 -5.68
CA CYS A 347 -1.91 4.20 -4.46
C CYS A 347 -3.39 3.83 -4.62
N LEU A 348 -4.01 4.08 -5.77
CA LEU A 348 -5.41 3.70 -6.03
C LEU A 348 -5.56 2.18 -6.07
N GLU A 349 -4.61 1.47 -6.68
CA GLU A 349 -4.56 0.00 -6.68
C GLU A 349 -4.49 -0.58 -5.27
N LEU A 350 -3.64 -0.02 -4.39
CA LEU A 350 -3.58 -0.42 -2.98
C LEU A 350 -4.89 -0.19 -2.22
N HIS A 351 -5.72 0.75 -2.68
CA HIS A 351 -7.05 1.01 -2.13
C HIS A 351 -8.17 0.23 -2.83
N GLY A 352 -7.88 -0.57 -3.86
CA GLY A 352 -8.89 -1.25 -4.67
C GLY A 352 -9.79 -0.29 -5.46
N ILE A 353 -9.33 0.94 -5.72
CA ILE A 353 -10.09 1.94 -6.49
C ILE A 353 -9.79 1.76 -7.98
N PRO A 354 -10.79 1.55 -8.85
CA PRO A 354 -10.57 1.29 -10.27
C PRO A 354 -9.77 2.40 -10.97
N ALA A 355 -8.59 2.05 -11.48
CA ALA A 355 -7.73 2.95 -12.25
C ALA A 355 -6.89 2.16 -13.25
N ALA A 356 -6.39 2.84 -14.29
CA ALA A 356 -5.49 2.23 -15.24
C ALA A 356 -4.24 1.68 -14.55
N ARG A 357 -3.96 0.40 -14.74
CA ARG A 357 -2.80 -0.22 -14.10
C ARG A 357 -1.52 0.32 -14.72
N ALA A 358 -0.71 0.96 -13.91
CA ALA A 358 0.57 1.50 -14.35
C ALA A 358 1.56 0.35 -14.64
N ARG A 359 2.15 0.32 -15.84
CA ARG A 359 3.09 -0.71 -16.31
C ARG A 359 4.55 -0.31 -16.19
N ALA A 360 4.90 0.90 -16.64
CA ALA A 360 6.20 1.51 -16.41
C ALA A 360 6.12 3.03 -16.24
N TRP A 361 7.15 3.62 -15.64
CA TRP A 361 7.46 5.03 -15.79
C TRP A 361 8.96 5.20 -16.07
N SER A 362 9.29 6.18 -16.90
CA SER A 362 10.66 6.51 -17.24
C SER A 362 10.86 8.01 -17.33
N ARG A 363 12.12 8.42 -17.26
CA ARG A 363 12.55 9.79 -17.43
C ARG A 363 13.90 9.80 -18.13
N ASP A 364 13.98 10.57 -19.19
CA ASP A 364 15.21 10.89 -19.90
C ASP A 364 15.45 12.41 -19.94
N ALA A 365 16.40 12.85 -20.78
CA ALA A 365 16.75 14.26 -20.92
C ALA A 365 15.62 15.09 -21.57
N SER A 366 14.78 14.49 -22.42
CA SER A 366 13.78 15.18 -23.24
C SER A 366 12.36 15.11 -22.65
N ALA A 367 12.00 14.01 -21.98
CA ALA A 367 10.65 13.78 -21.47
C ALA A 367 10.61 12.89 -20.22
N CYS A 368 9.45 12.90 -19.55
CA CYS A 368 9.05 11.82 -18.65
C CYS A 368 7.87 11.07 -19.27
N ALA A 369 7.84 9.74 -19.17
CA ALA A 369 6.78 8.91 -19.70
C ALA A 369 6.12 8.07 -18.60
N LEU A 370 4.79 7.97 -18.65
CA LEU A 370 4.02 7.00 -17.88
C LEU A 370 3.32 6.06 -18.85
N THR A 371 3.54 4.76 -18.70
CA THR A 371 2.87 3.71 -19.48
C THR A 371 1.87 2.96 -18.61
N THR A 372 0.64 2.81 -19.09
CA THR A 372 -0.44 2.06 -18.45
C THR A 372 -1.01 1.02 -19.39
N GLU A 373 -1.79 0.09 -18.85
CA GLU A 373 -2.70 -0.73 -19.65
C GLU A 373 -3.70 0.16 -20.40
N LEU A 374 -4.09 -0.25 -21.60
CA LEU A 374 -5.25 0.26 -22.30
C LEU A 374 -6.52 -0.30 -21.62
N ILE A 375 -7.41 0.59 -21.24
CA ILE A 375 -8.72 0.20 -20.72
C ILE A 375 -9.66 -0.09 -21.90
N ALA A 376 -10.14 -1.32 -21.99
CA ALA A 376 -11.19 -1.69 -22.95
C ALA A 376 -12.49 -0.94 -22.64
N GLY A 377 -13.20 -0.50 -23.68
CA GLY A 377 -14.43 0.28 -23.56
C GLY A 377 -14.31 1.63 -24.26
N ARG A 378 -14.93 2.67 -23.69
CA ARG A 378 -15.01 4.00 -24.31
C ARG A 378 -14.59 5.12 -23.35
N PRO A 379 -14.14 6.28 -23.86
CA PRO A 379 -14.00 7.48 -23.03
C PRO A 379 -15.33 7.80 -22.31
N ALA A 380 -15.25 8.27 -21.08
CA ALA A 380 -16.44 8.70 -20.35
C ALA A 380 -16.98 10.02 -20.91
N LEU A 381 -18.30 10.10 -21.00
CA LEU A 381 -19.09 11.24 -21.45
C LEU A 381 -19.71 11.94 -20.24
N SER A 382 -20.30 13.12 -20.46
CA SER A 382 -21.01 13.84 -19.39
C SER A 382 -22.23 13.07 -18.86
N SER A 383 -22.86 12.24 -19.70
CA SER A 383 -23.97 11.36 -19.29
C SER A 383 -23.53 10.25 -18.32
N ASP A 384 -22.23 9.92 -18.24
CA ASP A 384 -21.70 8.93 -17.29
C ASP A 384 -21.44 9.51 -15.89
N ALA A 385 -21.77 10.79 -15.66
CA ALA A 385 -21.47 11.48 -14.41
C ALA A 385 -21.96 10.74 -13.14
N PRO A 386 -23.13 10.05 -13.11
CA PRO A 386 -23.50 9.23 -11.95
C PRO A 386 -22.53 8.08 -11.66
N ALA A 387 -21.98 7.42 -12.68
CA ALA A 387 -20.98 6.37 -12.47
C ALA A 387 -19.66 6.95 -11.93
N LEU A 388 -19.26 8.12 -12.41
CA LEU A 388 -18.11 8.86 -11.90
C LEU A 388 -18.32 9.35 -10.47
N ALA A 389 -19.55 9.70 -10.10
CA ALA A 389 -19.92 10.08 -8.74
C ALA A 389 -19.76 8.91 -7.76
N ARG A 390 -20.22 7.69 -8.13
CA ARG A 390 -19.94 6.45 -7.36
C ARG A 390 -18.44 6.23 -7.19
N TRP A 391 -17.67 6.46 -8.26
CA TRP A 391 -16.21 6.33 -8.20
C TRP A 391 -15.58 7.36 -7.24
N LEU A 392 -16.02 8.62 -7.26
CA LEU A 392 -15.58 9.66 -6.33
C LEU A 392 -15.95 9.34 -4.88
N ALA A 393 -17.13 8.75 -4.64
CA ALA A 393 -17.53 8.32 -3.31
C ALA A 393 -16.52 7.31 -2.72
N ARG A 394 -16.11 6.32 -3.52
CA ARG A 394 -15.04 5.36 -3.13
C ARG A 394 -13.72 6.06 -2.84
N LEU A 395 -13.32 7.01 -3.70
CA LEU A 395 -12.10 7.80 -3.49
C LEU A 395 -12.13 8.60 -2.18
N HIS A 396 -13.25 9.26 -1.90
CA HIS A 396 -13.42 10.08 -0.70
C HIS A 396 -13.57 9.24 0.56
N ALA A 397 -14.19 8.06 0.49
CA ALA A 397 -14.22 7.08 1.58
C ALA A 397 -12.82 6.58 1.94
N ALA A 398 -11.92 6.47 0.95
CA ALA A 398 -10.49 6.23 1.17
C ALA A 398 -9.72 7.47 1.69
N GLY A 399 -10.39 8.61 1.84
CA GLY A 399 -9.81 9.87 2.31
C GLY A 399 -8.90 10.57 1.29
N LEU A 400 -8.98 10.16 0.03
CA LEU A 400 -8.25 10.76 -1.11
C LEU A 400 -9.16 11.78 -1.82
N GLY A 401 -8.58 12.59 -2.70
CA GLY A 401 -9.32 13.54 -3.55
C GLY A 401 -8.76 13.59 -4.96
N LEU A 402 -9.58 14.01 -5.93
CA LEU A 402 -9.25 14.12 -7.35
C LEU A 402 -9.47 15.55 -7.83
N ARG A 403 -8.38 16.32 -7.91
CA ARG A 403 -8.45 17.76 -8.14
C ARG A 403 -9.24 18.18 -9.40
N ASP A 404 -9.27 17.33 -10.41
CA ASP A 404 -9.83 17.61 -11.72
C ASP A 404 -10.73 16.44 -12.16
N ALA A 405 -11.79 16.21 -11.38
CA ALA A 405 -12.76 15.14 -11.61
C ALA A 405 -13.70 15.49 -12.78
N LYS A 406 -13.27 15.14 -14.00
CA LYS A 406 -13.99 15.42 -15.25
C LYS A 406 -14.07 14.15 -16.10
N PRO A 407 -15.11 13.97 -16.93
CA PRO A 407 -15.30 12.77 -17.74
C PRO A 407 -14.06 12.33 -18.54
N ARG A 408 -13.38 13.27 -19.20
CA ARG A 408 -12.18 12.96 -20.02
C ARG A 408 -10.98 12.34 -19.27
N ASN A 409 -11.00 12.28 -17.94
CA ASN A 409 -9.98 11.60 -17.15
C ASN A 409 -10.34 10.13 -16.86
N PHE A 410 -11.48 9.66 -17.34
CA PHE A 410 -12.02 8.33 -17.13
C PHE A 410 -12.31 7.61 -18.46
N CYS A 411 -12.22 6.30 -18.42
CA CYS A 411 -12.85 5.41 -19.38
C CYS A 411 -13.98 4.66 -18.70
N MET A 412 -15.06 4.41 -19.44
CA MET A 412 -16.09 3.46 -19.06
C MET A 412 -15.68 2.09 -19.59
N GLY A 413 -15.50 1.14 -18.66
CA GLY A 413 -15.26 -0.25 -18.97
C GLY A 413 -16.45 -0.88 -19.71
N THR A 414 -16.22 -2.05 -20.30
CA THR A 414 -17.29 -2.85 -20.94
C THR A 414 -18.35 -3.33 -19.96
N ASP A 415 -18.02 -3.35 -18.67
CA ASP A 415 -18.93 -3.66 -17.54
C ASP A 415 -19.72 -2.43 -17.03
N GLY A 416 -19.55 -1.26 -17.67
CA GLY A 416 -20.15 0.00 -17.23
C GLY A 416 -19.45 0.64 -16.02
N GLY A 417 -18.33 0.08 -15.55
CA GLY A 417 -17.53 0.64 -14.47
C GLY A 417 -16.66 1.82 -14.92
N ALA A 418 -16.63 2.89 -14.14
CA ALA A 418 -15.71 4.01 -14.39
C ALA A 418 -14.28 3.65 -13.93
N VAL A 419 -13.29 3.87 -14.79
CA VAL A 419 -11.87 3.61 -14.54
C VAL A 419 -11.07 4.89 -14.76
N LEU A 420 -10.33 5.35 -13.75
CA LEU A 420 -9.49 6.55 -13.88
C LEU A 420 -8.26 6.27 -14.74
N VAL A 421 -8.08 7.03 -15.83
CA VAL A 421 -6.90 6.92 -16.72
C VAL A 421 -5.88 8.04 -16.52
N ASP A 422 -6.27 9.16 -15.87
CA ASP A 422 -5.36 10.26 -15.52
C ASP A 422 -5.31 10.54 -14.01
N ALA A 423 -4.24 10.08 -13.35
CA ALA A 423 -4.04 10.25 -11.92
C ALA A 423 -3.29 11.54 -11.53
N ASP A 424 -3.04 12.49 -12.45
CA ASP A 424 -2.33 13.74 -12.11
C ASP A 424 -3.05 14.58 -11.03
N GLY A 425 -4.36 14.42 -10.91
CA GLY A 425 -5.19 15.13 -9.94
C GLY A 425 -5.25 14.49 -8.55
N VAL A 426 -4.77 13.26 -8.35
CA VAL A 426 -4.98 12.51 -7.10
C VAL A 426 -4.15 13.10 -5.94
N ARG A 427 -4.77 13.22 -4.76
CA ARG A 427 -4.20 13.86 -3.57
C ARG A 427 -4.48 13.04 -2.30
N CYS A 428 -3.56 13.10 -1.34
CA CYS A 428 -3.70 12.56 0.02
C CYS A 428 -4.52 13.50 0.94
N ALA A 429 -5.53 14.16 0.38
CA ALA A 429 -6.47 15.00 1.10
C ALA A 429 -7.77 15.01 0.29
N SER A 430 -8.84 14.55 0.91
CA SER A 430 -10.18 14.59 0.32
C SER A 430 -10.67 16.03 0.26
N ALA A 431 -11.30 16.40 -0.84
CA ALA A 431 -11.98 17.69 -1.00
C ALA A 431 -13.33 17.48 -1.72
N PRO A 432 -14.29 16.78 -1.09
CA PRO A 432 -15.45 16.26 -1.80
C PRO A 432 -16.25 17.33 -2.54
N ALA A 433 -16.50 18.47 -1.89
CA ALA A 433 -17.23 19.58 -2.48
C ALA A 433 -16.58 20.10 -3.77
N ARG A 434 -15.24 20.18 -3.78
CA ARG A 434 -14.50 20.70 -4.92
C ARG A 434 -14.50 19.71 -6.08
N ASP A 435 -14.35 18.42 -5.78
CA ASP A 435 -14.27 17.37 -6.78
C ASP A 435 -15.65 17.10 -7.40
N LEU A 436 -16.71 17.08 -6.58
CA LEU A 436 -18.11 17.04 -7.05
C LEU A 436 -18.50 18.29 -7.83
N GLY A 437 -18.12 19.48 -7.35
CA GLY A 437 -18.36 20.71 -8.09
C GLY A 437 -17.69 20.71 -9.46
N ARG A 438 -16.51 20.08 -9.59
CA ARG A 438 -15.85 19.93 -10.89
C ARG A 438 -16.63 19.01 -11.83
N LEU A 439 -17.17 17.90 -11.32
CA LEU A 439 -17.99 16.97 -12.09
C LEU A 439 -19.32 17.60 -12.53
N LEU A 440 -20.02 18.27 -11.62
CA LEU A 440 -21.27 19.01 -11.89
C LEU A 440 -21.09 20.14 -12.92
N ALA A 441 -19.90 20.73 -13.00
CA ALA A 441 -19.59 21.75 -14.00
C ALA A 441 -19.39 21.19 -15.43
N GLU A 442 -19.12 19.90 -15.56
CA GLU A 442 -18.98 19.21 -16.86
C GLU A 442 -20.29 18.52 -17.30
N ALA A 443 -21.23 18.33 -16.36
CA ALA A 443 -22.59 17.90 -16.64
C ALA A 443 -23.42 19.06 -17.21
N PRO A 444 -24.33 18.80 -18.17
CA PRO A 444 -25.40 19.73 -18.53
C PRO A 444 -26.13 20.26 -17.28
N ALA A 445 -26.61 21.50 -17.34
CA ALA A 445 -27.46 22.07 -16.30
C ALA A 445 -28.87 21.46 -16.40
N ASP A 446 -28.98 20.19 -16.04
CA ASP A 446 -30.20 19.38 -16.04
C ASP A 446 -30.45 18.90 -14.59
N SER A 447 -31.62 19.24 -14.05
CA SER A 447 -31.99 18.89 -12.68
C SER A 447 -32.05 17.37 -12.46
N ALA A 448 -32.44 16.59 -13.47
CA ALA A 448 -32.52 15.14 -13.36
C ALA A 448 -31.12 14.50 -13.25
N LEU A 449 -30.18 14.94 -14.09
CA LEU A 449 -28.80 14.44 -14.05
C LEU A 449 -28.07 14.87 -12.78
N GLU A 450 -28.30 16.10 -12.30
CA GLU A 450 -27.71 16.57 -11.04
C GLU A 450 -28.19 15.74 -9.85
N GLU A 451 -29.48 15.44 -9.74
CA GLU A 451 -29.99 14.55 -8.69
C GLU A 451 -29.48 13.12 -8.84
N ALA A 452 -29.33 12.60 -10.07
CA ALA A 452 -28.73 11.29 -10.31
C ALA A 452 -27.26 11.24 -9.85
N ILE A 453 -26.49 12.32 -10.02
CA ILE A 453 -25.11 12.43 -9.52
C ILE A 453 -25.10 12.38 -7.99
N TRP A 454 -25.99 13.12 -7.32
CA TRP A 454 -26.07 13.13 -5.87
C TRP A 454 -26.48 11.79 -5.29
N SER A 455 -27.54 11.19 -5.83
CA SER A 455 -28.01 9.85 -5.45
C SER A 455 -26.92 8.80 -5.61
N ALA A 456 -26.13 8.90 -6.69
CA ALA A 456 -25.03 8.00 -6.96
C ALA A 456 -23.78 8.23 -6.08
N TYR A 457 -23.53 9.46 -5.62
CA TYR A 457 -22.40 9.76 -4.74
C TYR A 457 -22.68 9.30 -3.30
N ASP A 458 -23.76 9.78 -2.71
CA ASP A 458 -24.24 9.42 -1.38
C ASP A 458 -25.66 9.98 -1.25
N PRO A 459 -26.72 9.13 -1.18
CA PRO A 459 -28.09 9.61 -1.07
C PRO A 459 -28.32 10.42 0.21
N LEU A 460 -27.48 10.24 1.24
CA LEU A 460 -27.53 10.96 2.51
C LEU A 460 -26.51 12.11 2.60
N ALA A 461 -25.94 12.54 1.46
CA ALA A 461 -25.00 13.64 1.42
C ALA A 461 -25.56 14.88 2.14
N ALA A 462 -24.86 15.31 3.19
CA ALA A 462 -25.31 16.42 4.03
C ALA A 462 -25.61 17.67 3.18
N PRO A 463 -26.70 18.42 3.46
CA PRO A 463 -27.06 19.63 2.70
C PRO A 463 -25.92 20.65 2.58
N ALA A 464 -25.04 20.73 3.59
CA ALA A 464 -23.84 21.56 3.56
C ALA A 464 -22.85 21.18 2.44
N LEU A 465 -22.68 19.89 2.17
CA LEU A 465 -21.83 19.40 1.08
C LEU A 465 -22.42 19.79 -0.28
N ARG A 466 -23.73 19.59 -0.48
CA ARG A 466 -24.44 19.98 -1.71
C ARG A 466 -24.25 21.47 -2.02
N ARG A 467 -24.52 22.35 -1.05
CA ARG A 467 -24.31 23.81 -1.19
C ARG A 467 -22.86 24.16 -1.53
N SER A 468 -21.90 23.53 -0.87
CA SER A 468 -20.49 23.81 -1.14
C SER A 468 -20.05 23.33 -2.53
N ALA A 469 -20.55 22.19 -3.00
CA ALA A 469 -20.28 21.68 -4.34
C ALA A 469 -20.90 22.55 -5.43
N ALA A 470 -22.13 23.04 -5.23
CA ALA A 470 -22.80 23.96 -6.15
C ALA A 470 -22.00 25.26 -6.36
N ARG A 471 -21.45 25.85 -5.29
CA ARG A 471 -20.56 27.02 -5.39
C ARG A 471 -19.30 26.72 -6.21
N HIS A 472 -18.70 25.56 -6.02
CA HIS A 472 -17.57 25.13 -6.84
C HIS A 472 -17.96 24.90 -8.30
N ALA A 473 -19.13 24.32 -8.56
CA ALA A 473 -19.65 24.09 -9.91
C ALA A 473 -19.84 25.40 -10.67
N ALA A 474 -20.49 26.40 -10.06
CA ALA A 474 -20.65 27.73 -10.65
C ALA A 474 -19.29 28.36 -11.03
N ARG A 475 -18.32 28.29 -10.12
CA ARG A 475 -16.95 28.78 -10.37
C ARG A 475 -16.27 28.04 -11.54
N PHE A 476 -16.39 26.71 -11.62
CA PHE A 476 -15.80 25.95 -12.71
C PHE A 476 -16.48 26.21 -14.05
N ARG A 477 -17.81 26.33 -14.09
CA ARG A 477 -18.56 26.71 -15.31
C ARG A 477 -18.09 28.06 -15.86
N ALA A 478 -17.91 29.06 -14.99
CA ALA A 478 -17.35 30.36 -15.39
C ALA A 478 -15.95 30.26 -15.99
N LEU A 479 -15.06 29.44 -15.40
CA LEU A 479 -13.71 29.20 -15.91
C LEU A 479 -13.72 28.48 -17.28
N LEU A 480 -14.59 27.48 -17.45
CA LEU A 480 -14.73 26.77 -18.72
C LEU A 480 -15.26 27.67 -19.83
N ALA A 481 -16.26 28.51 -19.52
CA ALA A 481 -16.81 29.49 -20.48
C ALA A 481 -15.72 30.48 -20.95
N ARG A 482 -14.88 30.97 -20.02
CA ARG A 482 -13.74 31.82 -20.37
C ARG A 482 -12.74 31.10 -21.28
N ALA A 483 -12.33 29.89 -20.92
CA ALA A 483 -11.37 29.12 -21.72
C ALA A 483 -11.87 28.81 -23.14
N ARG A 484 -13.18 28.59 -23.31
CA ARG A 484 -13.81 28.41 -24.64
C ARG A 484 -13.72 29.70 -25.48
N ARG A 485 -14.05 30.86 -24.89
CA ARG A 485 -13.91 32.17 -25.56
C ARG A 485 -12.46 32.48 -25.95
N ASP A 486 -11.51 32.16 -25.08
CA ASP A 486 -10.09 32.39 -25.36
C ASP A 486 -9.61 31.46 -26.48
N SER A 487 -10.08 30.21 -26.51
CA SER A 487 -9.74 29.24 -27.56
C SER A 487 -10.34 29.63 -28.91
N SER A 488 -11.58 30.09 -28.95
CA SER A 488 -12.24 30.54 -30.19
C SER A 488 -11.58 31.78 -30.78
N ARG A 489 -11.07 32.69 -29.93
CA ARG A 489 -10.30 33.86 -30.37
C ARG A 489 -8.94 33.47 -30.95
N ALA A 490 -8.25 32.51 -30.34
CA ALA A 490 -6.94 32.05 -30.82
C ALA A 490 -7.02 31.26 -32.15
N SER A 491 -8.18 30.67 -32.44
CA SER A 491 -8.46 29.97 -33.71
C SER A 491 -9.13 30.84 -34.77
N ALA A 492 -9.49 32.10 -34.46
CA ALA A 492 -10.00 33.02 -35.46
C ALA A 492 -8.86 33.36 -36.44
N PRO A 493 -9.07 33.30 -37.77
CA PRO A 493 -8.06 33.72 -38.73
C PRO A 493 -7.67 35.17 -38.44
N ALA A 494 -6.37 35.48 -38.47
CA ALA A 494 -5.94 36.87 -38.38
C ALA A 494 -6.60 37.64 -39.53
N SER A 495 -7.43 38.63 -39.20
CA SER A 495 -8.00 39.50 -40.23
C SER A 495 -6.85 40.13 -41.02
N PRO A 496 -6.92 40.13 -42.37
CA PRO A 496 -5.87 40.65 -43.24
C PRO A 496 -5.58 42.14 -43.01
#